data_AF-A0A432ZQV6-F1
#
_entry.id   AF-A0A432ZQV6-F1
#
_cell.length_a   1.000
_cell.length_b   1.000
_cell.length_c   1.000
_cell.angle_alpha   90.00
_cell.angle_beta   90.00
_cell.angle_gamma   90.00
#
_symmetry.space_group_name_H-M   'P 1'
#
loop_
_entity.id
_entity.type
_entity.pdbx_description
1 polymer ?
#
loop_
_entity_poly.entity_id
_entity_poly.type
_entity_poly.pdbx_seq_one_letter_code
_entity_poly.pdbx_strand_id
1 'polypeptide(L)'
;MIPAYQEHLKLLLERLPKLGFQLTKDNDYTAEFLGNDGWKIIFEGERYNHSLYGLWLVHTDSEGHTHEYVLWLLSRAFQKIGYEGYSDATLDGRLDWLEENTDKIFTSYRIYGQAYNELNKVKN
;
A
#
# COMPACT_ATOMS: atom_id res chain seq x y z
N MET A 1 -12.05 -19.13 4.86
CA MET A 1 -11.36 -17.83 5.04
C MET A 1 -10.44 -17.94 6.26
N ILE A 2 -9.18 -17.50 6.14
CA ILE A 2 -8.14 -17.68 7.18
C ILE A 2 -8.32 -16.63 8.30
N PRO A 3 -8.23 -16.98 9.60
CA PRO A 3 -8.42 -16.04 10.71
C PRO A 3 -7.53 -14.79 10.66
N ALA A 4 -6.22 -14.96 10.41
CA ALA A 4 -5.28 -13.83 10.35
C ALA A 4 -5.57 -12.87 9.17
N TYR A 5 -6.01 -13.40 8.02
CA TYR A 5 -6.49 -12.56 6.91
C TYR A 5 -7.68 -11.73 7.33
N GLN A 6 -8.65 -12.31 8.04
CA GLN A 6 -9.81 -11.57 8.52
C GLN A 6 -9.47 -10.52 9.57
N GLU A 7 -8.52 -10.77 10.46
CA GLU A 7 -8.07 -9.78 11.44
C GLU A 7 -7.43 -8.57 10.76
N HIS A 8 -6.51 -8.81 9.83
CA HIS A 8 -5.91 -7.74 9.03
C HIS A 8 -6.94 -7.02 8.15
N LEU A 9 -7.86 -7.76 7.52
CA LEU A 9 -8.92 -7.17 6.69
C LEU A 9 -9.85 -6.27 7.52
N LYS A 10 -10.20 -6.66 8.75
CA LYS A 10 -11.01 -5.82 9.65
C LYS A 10 -10.33 -4.48 9.93
N LEU A 11 -9.01 -4.49 10.19
CA LEU A 11 -8.25 -3.27 10.41
C LEU A 11 -8.26 -2.37 9.16
N LEU A 12 -8.08 -2.95 7.97
CA LEU A 12 -8.14 -2.21 6.70
C LEU A 12 -9.53 -1.60 6.46
N LEU A 13 -10.60 -2.36 6.74
CA LEU A 13 -11.98 -1.90 6.63
C LEU A 13 -12.30 -0.77 7.61
N GLU A 14 -11.61 -0.67 8.74
CA GLU A 14 -11.77 0.43 9.68
C GLU A 14 -11.01 1.69 9.22
N ARG A 15 -9.78 1.54 8.73
CA ARG A 15 -8.86 2.66 8.51
C ARG A 15 -8.95 3.25 7.10
N LEU A 16 -8.96 2.41 6.07
CA LEU A 16 -8.92 2.87 4.68
C LEU A 16 -10.10 3.77 4.27
N PRO A 17 -11.35 3.55 4.76
CA PRO A 17 -12.45 4.47 4.46
C PRO A 17 -12.24 5.90 4.99
N LYS A 18 -11.50 6.06 6.09
CA LYS A 18 -11.16 7.39 6.65
C LYS A 18 -10.21 8.16 5.71
N LEU A 19 -9.48 7.45 4.85
CA LEU A 19 -8.61 7.98 3.80
C LEU A 19 -9.31 8.08 2.44
N GLY A 20 -10.63 7.82 2.37
CA GLY A 20 -11.40 7.87 1.12
C GLY A 20 -11.29 6.62 0.25
N PHE A 21 -10.71 5.53 0.75
CA PHE A 21 -10.66 4.24 0.04
C PHE A 21 -11.87 3.37 0.39
N GLN A 22 -12.54 2.85 -0.62
CA GLN A 22 -13.72 2.00 -0.47
C GLN A 22 -13.44 0.59 -0.99
N LEU A 23 -13.87 -0.44 -0.25
CA LEU A 23 -13.77 -1.82 -0.68
C LEU A 23 -14.59 -2.03 -1.96
N THR A 24 -13.95 -2.50 -3.03
CA THR A 24 -14.61 -2.81 -4.31
C THR A 24 -14.60 -4.28 -4.64
N LYS A 25 -13.70 -5.04 -4.03
CA LYS A 25 -13.61 -6.49 -4.20
C LYS A 25 -13.05 -7.13 -2.94
N ASP A 26 -13.65 -8.23 -2.53
CA ASP A 26 -13.18 -9.09 -1.46
C ASP A 26 -13.36 -10.54 -1.90
N ASN A 27 -12.28 -11.31 -1.86
CA ASN A 27 -12.27 -12.73 -2.12
C ASN A 27 -11.52 -13.46 -0.98
N ASP A 28 -11.32 -14.77 -1.11
CA ASP A 28 -10.77 -15.58 -0.02
C ASP A 28 -9.39 -15.12 0.51
N TYR A 29 -8.59 -14.40 -0.29
CA TYR A 29 -7.22 -13.99 0.04
C TYR A 29 -6.83 -12.59 -0.45
N THR A 30 -7.74 -11.86 -1.08
CA THR A 30 -7.43 -10.57 -1.68
C THR A 30 -8.58 -9.61 -1.50
N ALA A 31 -8.26 -8.42 -1.01
CA ALA A 31 -9.17 -7.29 -0.98
C ALA A 31 -8.61 -6.15 -1.83
N GLU A 32 -9.48 -5.49 -2.59
CA GLU A 32 -9.15 -4.31 -3.37
C GLU A 32 -9.98 -3.12 -2.86
N PHE A 33 -9.30 -2.01 -2.61
CA PHE A 33 -9.91 -0.77 -2.16
C PHE A 33 -9.63 0.34 -3.16
N LEU A 34 -10.66 0.94 -3.73
CA LEU A 34 -10.54 2.05 -4.67
C LEU A 34 -10.61 3.38 -3.92
N GLY A 35 -9.62 4.24 -4.13
CA GLY A 35 -9.57 5.60 -3.62
C GLY A 35 -9.87 6.63 -4.69
N ASN A 36 -9.60 7.89 -4.36
CA ASN A 36 -9.74 9.00 -5.30
C ASN A 36 -8.63 8.98 -6.36
N ASP A 37 -8.89 9.65 -7.49
CA ASP A 37 -7.90 9.94 -8.54
C ASP A 37 -7.17 8.71 -9.10
N GLY A 38 -7.87 7.57 -9.19
CA GLY A 38 -7.34 6.35 -9.80
C GLY A 38 -6.38 5.55 -8.92
N TRP A 39 -6.22 5.92 -7.65
CA TRP A 39 -5.44 5.14 -6.68
C TRP A 39 -6.23 3.95 -6.16
N LYS A 40 -5.54 2.83 -5.97
CA LYS A 40 -6.10 1.59 -5.42
C LYS A 40 -5.14 1.00 -4.40
N ILE A 41 -5.67 0.44 -3.32
CA ILE A 41 -4.93 -0.40 -2.40
C ILE A 41 -5.32 -1.86 -2.65
N ILE A 42 -4.33 -2.72 -2.83
CA ILE A 42 -4.51 -4.17 -2.91
C ILE A 42 -3.93 -4.75 -1.62
N PHE A 43 -4.72 -5.55 -0.93
CA PHE A 43 -4.29 -6.37 0.20
C PHE A 43 -4.35 -7.83 -0.23
N GLU A 44 -3.26 -8.56 -0.11
CA GLU A 44 -3.19 -9.99 -0.41
C GLU A 44 -2.66 -10.73 0.82
N GLY A 45 -3.46 -11.66 1.36
CA GLY A 45 -3.00 -12.61 2.36
C GLY A 45 -2.32 -13.80 1.69
N GLU A 46 -1.28 -14.34 2.34
CA GLU A 46 -0.62 -15.56 1.87
C GLU A 46 -1.42 -16.81 2.30
N ARG A 47 -1.53 -17.80 1.41
CA ARG A 47 -2.42 -18.99 1.53
C ARG A 47 -1.94 -20.08 2.51
N TYR A 48 -0.66 -20.13 2.82
CA TYR A 48 0.05 -21.18 3.54
C TYR A 48 0.82 -20.69 4.79
N ASN A 49 1.17 -19.42 4.84
CA ASN A 49 1.88 -18.71 5.89
C ASN A 49 1.06 -17.48 6.29
N HIS A 50 0.18 -17.69 7.25
CA HIS A 50 -0.84 -16.73 7.65
C HIS A 50 -0.30 -15.41 8.24
N SER A 51 1.01 -15.32 8.50
CA SER A 51 1.67 -14.09 8.96
C SER A 51 2.17 -13.22 7.80
N LEU A 52 2.21 -13.76 6.58
CA LEU A 52 2.64 -13.04 5.39
C LEU A 52 1.42 -12.42 4.70
N TYR A 53 1.58 -11.14 4.40
CA TYR A 53 0.65 -10.40 3.58
C TYR A 53 1.44 -9.38 2.76
N GLY A 54 0.89 -9.04 1.61
CA GLY A 54 1.32 -7.89 0.86
C GLY A 54 0.27 -6.79 0.91
N LEU A 55 0.76 -5.56 0.86
CA LEU A 55 -0.05 -4.36 0.79
C LEU A 55 0.57 -3.49 -0.29
N TRP A 56 -0.16 -3.30 -1.38
CA TRP A 56 0.29 -2.55 -2.54
C TRP A 56 -0.57 -1.32 -2.72
N LEU A 57 0.08 -0.24 -3.11
CA LEU A 57 -0.55 0.95 -3.62
C LEU A 57 -0.37 0.96 -5.14
N VAL A 58 -1.47 1.06 -5.87
CA VAL A 58 -1.51 0.97 -7.33
C VAL A 58 -2.13 2.25 -7.87
N HIS A 59 -1.54 2.79 -8.92
CA HIS A 59 -2.06 3.96 -9.63
C HIS A 59 -1.91 3.80 -11.13
N THR A 60 -2.97 4.06 -11.86
CA THR A 60 -2.93 4.14 -13.31
C THR A 60 -2.94 5.61 -13.71
N ASP A 61 -1.89 6.08 -14.37
CA ASP A 61 -1.82 7.47 -14.81
C ASP A 61 -2.72 7.75 -16.03
N SER A 62 -2.82 9.01 -16.42
CA SER A 62 -3.65 9.46 -17.55
C SER A 62 -3.26 8.86 -18.91
N GLU A 63 -2.05 8.32 -19.02
CA GLU A 63 -1.56 7.66 -20.24
C GLU A 63 -1.87 6.14 -20.23
N GLY A 64 -2.46 5.64 -19.14
CA GLY A 64 -2.80 4.23 -18.97
C GLY A 64 -1.66 3.37 -18.42
N HIS A 65 -0.56 3.96 -17.95
CA HIS A 65 0.51 3.20 -17.32
C HIS A 65 0.17 2.90 -15.87
N THR A 66 0.24 1.63 -15.50
CA THR A 66 0.03 1.19 -14.12
C THR A 66 1.36 1.15 -13.36
N HIS A 67 1.36 1.82 -12.22
CA HIS A 67 2.47 1.87 -11.28
C HIS A 67 2.07 1.13 -10.01
N GLU A 68 2.89 0.17 -9.57
CA GLU A 68 2.62 -0.63 -8.38
C GLU A 68 3.73 -0.47 -7.35
N TYR A 69 3.33 -0.13 -6.12
CA TYR A 69 4.24 0.16 -5.03
C TYR A 69 3.91 -0.73 -3.82
N VAL A 70 4.83 -1.61 -3.43
CA VAL A 70 4.69 -2.32 -2.16
C VAL A 70 4.91 -1.33 -1.03
N LEU A 71 3.95 -1.21 -0.11
CA LEU A 71 3.88 -0.09 0.84
C LEU A 71 5.12 0.02 1.74
N TRP A 72 5.69 -1.10 2.19
CA TRP A 72 6.91 -1.10 3.01
C TRP A 72 8.15 -0.62 2.24
N LEU A 73 8.21 -0.87 0.92
CA LEU A 73 9.32 -0.41 0.09
C LEU A 73 9.12 1.04 -0.31
N LEU A 74 7.86 1.45 -0.48
CA LEU A 74 7.48 2.84 -0.68
C LEU A 74 7.87 3.73 0.50
N SER A 75 7.63 3.29 1.74
CA SER A 75 8.05 4.03 2.93
C SER A 75 9.57 4.21 2.99
N ARG A 76 10.35 3.20 2.61
CA ARG A 76 11.81 3.34 2.46
C ARG A 76 12.23 4.30 1.34
N ALA A 77 11.49 4.32 0.23
CA ALA A 77 11.75 5.27 -0.86
C ALA A 77 11.56 6.72 -0.38
N PHE A 78 10.53 6.99 0.43
CA PHE A 78 10.28 8.29 1.05
C PHE A 78 11.44 8.72 1.96
N GLN A 79 11.94 7.81 2.81
CA GLN A 79 13.10 8.09 3.66
C GLN A 79 14.34 8.46 2.86
N LYS A 80 14.60 7.72 1.76
CA LYS A 80 15.77 7.95 0.91
C LYS A 80 15.77 9.36 0.30
N ILE A 81 14.61 9.95 0.07
CA ILE A 81 14.45 11.31 -0.48
C ILE A 81 14.24 12.38 0.59
N GLY A 82 14.44 12.05 1.88
CA GLY A 82 14.44 13.02 2.98
C GLY A 82 13.08 13.25 3.66
N TYR A 83 12.06 12.43 3.38
CA TYR A 83 10.83 12.45 4.17
C TYR A 83 11.01 11.68 5.49
N GLU A 84 10.55 12.29 6.58
CA GLU A 84 10.48 11.63 7.89
C GLU A 84 9.36 10.58 7.93
N GLY A 85 9.59 9.49 8.67
CA GLY A 85 8.64 8.39 8.85
C GLY A 85 9.18 7.05 8.37
N TYR A 86 9.14 6.03 9.22
CA TYR A 86 9.39 4.62 8.88
C TYR A 86 8.08 3.88 9.06
N SER A 87 7.65 3.09 8.07
CA SER A 87 6.58 2.13 8.35
C SER A 87 7.17 1.01 9.20
N ASP A 88 6.66 0.81 10.41
CA ASP A 88 6.94 -0.40 11.16
C ASP A 88 6.63 -1.65 10.31
N ALA A 89 7.26 -2.78 10.62
CA ALA A 89 7.03 -4.03 9.90
C ALA A 89 5.57 -4.53 10.04
N THR A 90 4.86 -4.06 11.07
CA THR A 90 3.46 -4.36 11.39
C THR A 90 2.49 -3.72 10.39
N LEU A 91 1.26 -4.26 10.32
CA LEU A 91 0.23 -3.70 9.46
C LEU A 91 -0.20 -2.31 9.97
N ASP A 92 -0.40 -2.18 11.27
CA ASP A 92 -0.74 -0.90 11.92
C ASP A 92 0.27 0.19 11.59
N GLY A 93 1.57 -0.04 11.79
CA GLY A 93 2.57 0.99 11.49
C GLY A 93 2.71 1.32 10.00
N ARG A 94 2.33 0.41 9.09
CA ARG A 94 2.20 0.72 7.66
C ARG A 94 0.99 1.60 7.37
N LEU A 95 -0.12 1.38 8.08
CA LEU A 95 -1.32 2.21 7.95
C LEU A 95 -1.14 3.58 8.61
N ASP A 96 -0.46 3.66 9.76
CA ASP A 96 -0.07 4.93 10.39
C ASP A 96 0.78 5.76 9.42
N TRP A 97 1.82 5.15 8.84
CA TRP A 97 2.67 5.81 7.86
C TRP A 97 1.88 6.29 6.63
N LEU A 98 0.95 5.46 6.14
CA LEU A 98 0.09 5.83 5.01
C LEU A 98 -0.79 7.03 5.37
N GLU A 99 -1.44 7.02 6.53
CA GLU A 99 -2.29 8.12 7.00
C GLU A 99 -1.51 9.43 7.12
N GLU A 100 -0.31 9.38 7.69
CA GLU A 100 0.56 10.56 7.85
C GLU A 100 1.10 11.12 6.51
N ASN A 101 1.14 10.30 5.45
CA ASN A 101 1.78 10.65 4.19
C ASN A 101 0.83 10.63 2.97
N THR A 102 -0.47 10.44 3.18
CA THR A 102 -1.48 10.30 2.11
C THR A 102 -1.42 11.45 1.10
N ASP A 103 -1.39 12.71 1.57
CA ASP A 103 -1.34 13.89 0.70
C ASP A 103 -0.06 13.92 -0.17
N LYS A 104 1.09 13.57 0.41
CA LYS A 104 2.37 13.56 -0.30
C LYS A 104 2.42 12.45 -1.34
N ILE A 105 1.84 11.29 -1.01
CA ILE A 105 1.78 10.14 -1.90
C ILE A 105 1.02 10.52 -3.18
N PHE A 106 -0.17 11.11 -3.06
CA PHE A 106 -0.99 11.40 -4.23
C PHE A 106 -0.51 12.60 -5.04
N THR A 107 0.19 13.55 -4.42
CA THR A 107 0.69 14.75 -5.11
C THR A 107 2.10 14.58 -5.72
N SER A 108 2.91 13.64 -5.22
CA SER A 108 4.35 13.58 -5.52
C SER A 108 4.83 12.24 -6.09
N TYR A 109 3.96 11.46 -6.73
CA TYR A 109 4.29 10.09 -7.17
C TYR A 109 5.47 9.96 -8.12
N ARG A 110 5.71 11.00 -8.94
CA ARG A 110 6.89 11.05 -9.82
C ARG A 110 8.20 11.20 -9.04
N ILE A 111 8.17 11.80 -7.85
CA ILE A 111 9.37 12.07 -7.03
C ILE A 111 9.85 10.79 -6.35
N TYR A 112 8.95 10.09 -5.64
CA TYR A 112 9.33 8.85 -4.96
C TYR A 112 9.44 7.65 -5.91
N GLY A 113 8.81 7.70 -7.08
CA GLY A 113 8.83 6.60 -8.06
C GLY A 113 10.25 6.22 -8.50
N GLN A 114 11.13 7.20 -8.70
CA GLN A 114 12.53 6.93 -9.03
C GLN A 114 13.27 6.24 -7.88
N ALA A 115 13.14 6.77 -6.65
CA ALA A 115 13.78 6.20 -5.47
C ALA A 115 13.29 4.76 -5.20
N TYR A 116 11.99 4.53 -5.38
CA TYR A 116 11.38 3.20 -5.29
C TYR A 116 11.98 2.25 -6.33
N ASN A 117 12.04 2.67 -7.60
CA ASN A 117 12.62 1.85 -8.67
C ASN A 117 14.09 1.51 -8.41
N GLU A 118 14.88 2.46 -7.89
CA GLU A 118 16.27 2.19 -7.50
C GLU A 118 16.40 1.15 -6.38
N LEU A 119 15.52 1.21 -5.37
CA LEU A 119 15.51 0.21 -4.30
C LEU A 119 15.03 -1.16 -4.81
N ASN A 120 14.07 -1.17 -5.74
CA ASN A 120 13.51 -2.39 -6.31
C ASN A 120 14.47 -3.07 -7.31
N LYS A 121 15.38 -2.32 -7.94
CA LYS A 121 16.42 -2.84 -8.87
C LYS A 121 17.43 -3.78 -8.20
N VAL A 122 17.51 -3.84 -6.87
CA VAL A 122 18.46 -4.70 -6.14
C VAL A 122 18.07 -6.19 -6.19
N LYS A 123 16.99 -6.57 -6.88
CA LYS A 123 16.63 -7.96 -7.15
C LYS A 123 16.24 -8.18 -8.61
N ASN A 124 17.25 -8.31 -9.47
CA ASN A 124 17.24 -9.15 -10.66
C ASN A 124 18.64 -9.70 -10.88
#